data_AF-A0A3A9VNY0-F1
#
_entry.id   AF-A0A3A9VNY0-F1
#
_cell.length_a   1.000
_cell.length_b   1.000
_cell.length_c   1.000
_cell.angle_alpha   90.00
_cell.angle_beta   90.00
_cell.angle_gamma   90.00
#
_symmetry.space_group_name_H-M   'P 1'
#
loop_
_entity.id
_entity.type
_entity.pdbx_description
1 polymer ?
#
loop_
_entity_poly.entity_id
_entity_poly.type
_entity_poly.pdbx_seq_one_letter_code
_entity_poly.pdbx_strand_id
1 'polypeptide(L)'
;MFKNPFSFSGRIRRLEYGLSYLIFIASFFLLGVITEIIPEAESLIVLMILPSYWFLIAQGSKRCHDLGNSGFFQLIPFYGLFMLFEEGNYGVNKYGYNPKEIDAPIVKREPFKLRIPLPPGKSNINILSEILCFVLLNTLLIQLSNNYVEQEFFSFLCIFISILVCFFLLLLFANNKEALPEFNSYLFRQRLAYSVILSISIYLYNLTFNYTSFQLEDISYAIFLALVILGVTYLPFLIYKSIFKKRKEEVVYEN
;
A
#
# COMPACT_ATOMS: atom_id res chain seq x y z
N MET A 1 -11.86 23.79 5.02
CA MET A 1 -10.77 22.91 5.51
C MET A 1 -11.39 21.81 6.35
N PHE A 2 -10.80 20.61 6.35
CA PHE A 2 -11.26 19.42 7.07
C PHE A 2 -12.67 18.94 6.69
N LYS A 3 -13.03 19.01 5.41
CA LYS A 3 -14.28 18.40 4.92
C LYS A 3 -14.13 16.88 4.88
N ASN A 4 -14.97 16.17 5.62
CA ASN A 4 -14.95 14.70 5.76
C ASN A 4 -13.55 14.16 6.15
N PRO A 5 -13.00 14.54 7.32
CA PRO A 5 -11.58 14.34 7.62
C PRO A 5 -11.16 12.87 7.76
N PHE A 6 -12.11 11.99 8.08
CA PHE A 6 -11.89 10.53 8.19
C PHE A 6 -12.16 9.77 6.88
N SER A 7 -12.45 10.46 5.77
CA SER A 7 -12.63 9.86 4.45
C SER A 7 -11.33 9.86 3.66
N PHE A 8 -11.06 8.85 2.85
CA PHE A 8 -9.92 8.83 1.92
C PHE A 8 -10.17 9.63 0.63
N SER A 9 -11.41 10.04 0.38
CA SER A 9 -11.81 10.66 -0.89
C SER A 9 -11.57 12.16 -0.91
N GLY A 10 -11.18 12.66 -2.09
CA GLY A 10 -10.93 14.07 -2.35
C GLY A 10 -9.45 14.45 -2.26
N ARG A 11 -9.21 15.76 -2.23
CA ARG A 11 -7.88 16.38 -2.30
C ARG A 11 -7.72 17.40 -1.19
N ILE A 12 -6.53 17.42 -0.56
CA ILE A 12 -6.16 18.45 0.43
C ILE A 12 -4.82 19.07 0.07
N ARG A 13 -4.66 20.35 0.42
CA ARG A 13 -3.42 21.12 0.16
C ARG A 13 -2.44 20.96 1.31
N ARG A 14 -1.20 21.41 1.09
CA ARG A 14 -0.10 21.40 2.08
C ARG A 14 -0.48 21.95 3.46
N LEU A 15 -1.26 23.03 3.55
CA LEU A 15 -1.67 23.61 4.83
C LEU A 15 -2.56 22.66 5.64
N GLU A 16 -3.58 22.08 5.00
CA GLU A 16 -4.49 21.14 5.68
C GLU A 16 -3.75 19.86 6.05
N TYR A 17 -2.86 19.37 5.19
CA TYR A 17 -2.01 18.22 5.52
C TYR A 17 -1.05 18.49 6.69
N GLY A 18 -0.37 19.64 6.69
CA GLY A 18 0.52 20.05 7.77
C GLY A 18 -0.21 20.22 9.11
N LEU A 19 -1.40 20.84 9.08
CA LEU A 19 -2.26 20.92 10.27
C LEU A 19 -2.74 19.55 10.73
N SER A 20 -3.04 18.63 9.81
CA SER A 20 -3.39 17.24 10.15
C SER A 20 -2.26 16.55 10.92
N TYR A 21 -1.01 16.76 10.47
CA TYR A 21 0.17 16.21 11.12
C TYR A 21 0.40 16.84 12.50
N LEU A 22 0.21 18.15 12.64
CA LEU A 22 0.30 18.86 13.92
C LEU A 22 -0.79 18.41 14.90
N ILE A 23 -2.03 18.23 14.44
CA ILE A 23 -3.13 17.68 15.25
C ILE A 23 -2.77 16.27 15.72
N PHE A 24 -2.22 15.44 14.84
CA PHE A 24 -1.78 14.09 15.21
C PHE A 24 -0.69 14.13 16.29
N ILE A 25 0.37 14.93 16.11
CA ILE A 25 1.43 15.08 17.13
C ILE A 25 0.86 15.58 18.46
N ALA A 26 0.02 16.61 18.43
CA ALA A 26 -0.59 17.17 19.63
C ALA A 26 -1.47 16.12 20.34
N SER A 27 -2.25 15.35 19.59
CA SER A 27 -3.06 14.26 20.15
C SER A 27 -2.20 13.18 20.81
N PHE A 28 -1.06 12.83 20.20
CA PHE A 28 -0.14 11.84 20.73
C PHE A 28 0.55 12.33 22.00
N PHE A 29 0.98 13.60 22.03
CA PHE A 29 1.58 14.22 23.22
C PHE A 29 0.58 14.29 24.38
N LEU A 30 -0.66 14.71 24.11
CA LEU A 30 -1.73 14.74 25.11
C LEU A 30 -2.02 13.34 25.68
N LEU A 31 -2.04 12.31 24.83
CA LEU A 31 -2.18 10.93 25.30
C LEU A 31 -1.03 10.54 26.24
N GLY A 32 0.22 10.88 25.92
CA GLY A 32 1.36 10.64 26.80
C GLY A 32 1.21 11.29 28.18
N VAL A 33 0.79 12.56 28.22
CA VAL A 33 0.54 13.28 29.49
C VAL A 33 -0.59 12.61 30.30
N ILE A 34 -1.69 12.22 29.64
CA ILE A 34 -2.80 11.55 30.32
C ILE A 34 -2.35 10.23 30.95
N THR A 35 -1.51 9.47 30.25
CA THR A 35 -1.05 8.16 30.74
C THR A 35 -0.08 8.26 31.90
N GLU A 36 0.67 9.36 31.99
CA GLU A 36 1.52 9.65 33.14
C GLU A 36 0.69 10.02 34.38
N ILE A 37 -0.41 10.75 34.20
CA ILE A 37 -1.30 11.16 35.29
C ILE A 37 -2.23 10.03 35.74
N ILE A 38 -2.66 9.17 34.80
CA ILE A 38 -3.63 8.09 35.03
C ILE A 38 -3.07 6.79 34.42
N PRO A 39 -2.18 6.06 35.13
CA PRO A 39 -1.55 4.85 34.61
C PRO A 39 -2.55 3.76 34.22
N GLU A 40 -3.69 3.66 34.91
CA GLU A 40 -4.73 2.66 34.64
C GLU A 40 -5.46 2.90 33.31
N ALA A 41 -5.29 4.08 32.70
CA ALA A 41 -5.87 4.41 31.39
C ALA A 41 -5.11 3.78 30.21
N GLU A 42 -4.05 3.00 30.45
CA GLU A 42 -3.21 2.41 29.40
C GLU A 42 -4.02 1.60 28.37
N SER A 43 -4.99 0.82 28.84
CA SER A 43 -5.89 0.04 27.98
C SER A 43 -6.83 0.90 27.12
N LEU A 44 -7.14 2.12 27.56
CA LEU A 44 -7.98 3.08 26.84
C LEU A 44 -7.22 3.84 25.74
N ILE A 45 -5.89 3.84 25.80
CA ILE A 45 -5.02 4.47 24.79
C ILE A 45 -5.30 3.89 23.41
N VAL A 46 -5.44 2.56 23.29
CA VAL A 46 -5.65 1.89 21.99
C VAL A 46 -6.91 2.42 21.30
N LEU A 47 -7.97 2.67 22.06
CA LEU A 47 -9.23 3.24 21.55
C LEU A 47 -9.07 4.69 21.03
N MET A 48 -8.15 5.47 21.60
CA MET A 48 -7.89 6.85 21.17
C MET A 48 -6.83 6.97 20.07
N ILE A 49 -5.90 6.02 20.01
CA ILE A 49 -4.84 5.96 19.00
C ILE A 49 -5.42 5.61 17.62
N LEU A 50 -6.35 4.65 17.54
CA LEU A 50 -6.89 4.18 16.27
C LEU A 50 -7.55 5.29 15.43
N PRO A 51 -8.46 6.13 15.97
CA PRO A 51 -9.02 7.26 15.21
C PRO A 51 -7.97 8.27 14.78
N SER A 52 -6.93 8.49 15.59
CA SER A 52 -5.85 9.44 15.32
C SER A 52 -5.00 8.99 14.12
N TYR A 53 -4.62 7.71 14.08
CA TYR A 53 -3.96 7.14 12.90
C TYR A 53 -4.86 7.11 11.68
N TRP A 54 -6.14 6.75 11.83
CA TRP A 54 -7.08 6.76 10.72
C TRP A 54 -7.21 8.14 10.09
N PHE A 55 -7.35 9.17 10.94
CA PHE A 55 -7.34 10.57 10.51
C PHE A 55 -6.07 10.90 9.73
N LEU A 56 -4.88 10.59 10.27
CA LEU A 56 -3.61 10.89 9.60
C LEU A 56 -3.49 10.20 8.24
N ILE A 57 -3.85 8.91 8.15
CA ILE A 57 -3.78 8.12 6.91
C ILE A 57 -4.81 8.62 5.88
N ALA A 58 -6.01 9.00 6.33
CA ALA A 58 -7.05 9.57 5.47
C ALA A 58 -6.59 10.91 4.87
N GLN A 59 -6.04 11.80 5.70
CA GLN A 59 -5.50 13.08 5.25
C GLN A 59 -4.28 12.90 4.33
N GLY A 60 -3.35 12.02 4.69
CA GLY A 60 -2.20 11.66 3.84
C GLY A 60 -2.64 11.11 2.47
N SER A 61 -3.72 10.32 2.42
CA SER A 61 -4.27 9.81 1.16
C SER A 61 -4.77 10.94 0.27
N LYS A 62 -5.58 11.86 0.84
CA LYS A 62 -6.06 13.04 0.10
C LYS A 62 -4.93 13.95 -0.36
N ARG A 63 -3.81 13.98 0.37
CA ARG A 63 -2.64 14.75 -0.04
C ARG A 63 -1.89 14.09 -1.19
N CYS A 64 -1.75 12.77 -1.17
CA CYS A 64 -1.25 12.01 -2.34
C CYS A 64 -2.14 12.23 -3.57
N HIS A 65 -3.46 12.22 -3.38
CA HIS A 65 -4.43 12.49 -4.42
C HIS A 65 -4.30 13.89 -5.01
N ASP A 66 -3.96 14.89 -4.18
CA ASP A 66 -3.68 16.24 -4.65
C ASP A 66 -2.46 16.30 -5.58
N LEU A 67 -1.46 15.44 -5.33
CA LEU A 67 -0.28 15.24 -6.20
C LEU A 67 -0.55 14.32 -7.41
N GLY A 68 -1.78 13.80 -7.55
CA GLY A 68 -2.16 12.87 -8.62
C GLY A 68 -1.72 11.42 -8.41
N ASN A 69 -1.15 11.11 -7.26
CA ASN A 69 -0.67 9.79 -6.89
C ASN A 69 -1.73 9.00 -6.11
N SER A 70 -1.56 7.68 -5.99
CA SER A 70 -2.44 6.86 -5.13
C SER A 70 -2.22 7.19 -3.66
N GLY A 71 -3.27 7.06 -2.83
CA GLY A 71 -3.18 7.28 -1.38
C GLY A 71 -2.11 6.45 -0.68
N PHE A 72 -1.68 5.34 -1.30
CA PHE A 72 -0.62 4.46 -0.84
C PHE A 72 0.79 5.07 -0.88
N PHE A 73 1.03 6.12 -1.69
CA PHE A 73 2.36 6.73 -1.77
C PHE A 73 2.83 7.29 -0.41
N GLN A 74 1.92 7.61 0.51
CA GLN A 74 2.29 8.03 1.86
C GLN A 74 3.08 6.97 2.65
N LEU A 75 3.03 5.70 2.25
CA LEU A 75 3.79 4.61 2.86
C LEU A 75 5.22 4.52 2.32
N ILE A 76 5.54 5.24 1.25
CA ILE A 76 6.91 5.32 0.74
C ILE A 76 7.74 6.11 1.76
N PRO A 77 8.88 5.57 2.25
CA PRO A 77 9.75 6.27 3.18
C PRO A 77 10.09 7.69 2.68
N PHE A 78 10.05 8.66 3.59
CA PHE A 78 10.30 10.10 3.34
C PHE A 78 9.31 10.81 2.40
N TYR A 79 8.34 10.12 1.79
CA TYR A 79 7.36 10.77 0.91
C TYR A 79 6.47 11.77 1.67
N GLY A 80 6.29 11.59 2.98
CA GLY A 80 5.67 12.58 3.87
C GLY A 80 6.32 13.97 3.80
N LEU A 81 7.66 14.03 3.70
CA LEU A 81 8.40 15.30 3.56
C LEU A 81 8.11 15.93 2.20
N PHE A 82 8.13 15.13 1.13
CA PHE A 82 7.76 15.60 -0.20
C PHE A 82 6.34 16.17 -0.24
N MET A 83 5.38 15.49 0.41
CA MET A 83 3.99 15.94 0.53
C MET A 83 3.83 17.28 1.25
N LEU A 84 4.73 17.65 2.18
CA LEU A 84 4.69 18.93 2.90
C LEU A 84 5.07 20.12 2.01
N PHE A 85 6.02 19.93 1.09
CA PHE A 85 6.60 21.02 0.31
C PHE A 85 6.06 21.13 -1.12
N GLU A 86 5.77 20.00 -1.78
CA GLU A 86 5.41 19.96 -3.20
C GLU A 86 4.10 20.71 -3.50
N GLU A 87 3.94 21.29 -4.68
CA GLU A 87 2.66 21.85 -5.08
C GLU A 87 1.69 20.77 -5.60
N GLY A 88 0.40 20.93 -5.28
CA GLY A 88 -0.64 20.05 -5.82
C GLY A 88 -0.80 20.20 -7.34
N ASN A 89 -1.31 19.16 -8.00
CA ASN A 89 -1.60 19.21 -9.43
C ASN A 89 -2.65 20.28 -9.74
N TYR A 90 -2.39 21.09 -10.76
CA TYR A 90 -3.33 22.10 -11.24
C TYR A 90 -4.57 21.46 -11.88
N GLY A 91 -5.71 22.16 -11.83
CA GLY A 91 -6.96 21.70 -12.43
C GLY A 91 -7.55 20.39 -11.88
N VAL A 92 -8.47 19.81 -12.63
CA VAL A 92 -9.16 18.55 -12.26
C VAL A 92 -8.25 17.35 -12.50
N ASN A 93 -8.17 16.45 -11.53
CA ASN A 93 -7.56 15.13 -11.70
C ASN A 93 -8.58 14.03 -11.35
N LYS A 94 -8.18 12.75 -11.46
CA LYS A 94 -9.06 11.60 -11.18
C LYS A 94 -9.62 11.53 -9.75
N TYR A 95 -9.11 12.34 -8.83
CA TYR A 95 -9.54 12.46 -7.44
C TYR A 95 -10.40 13.71 -7.18
N GLY A 96 -10.68 14.50 -8.23
CA GLY A 96 -11.57 15.67 -8.18
C GLY A 96 -10.89 17.00 -8.49
N TYR A 97 -11.66 18.07 -8.28
CA TYR A 97 -11.26 19.45 -8.52
C TYR A 97 -10.09 19.87 -7.63
N ASN A 98 -9.22 20.73 -8.16
CA ASN A 98 -8.16 21.35 -7.38
C ASN A 98 -8.79 22.18 -6.25
N PRO A 99 -8.40 21.98 -4.98
CA PRO A 99 -8.94 22.79 -3.88
C PRO A 99 -8.64 24.29 -4.00
N LYS A 100 -7.73 24.71 -4.89
CA LYS A 100 -7.47 26.12 -5.22
C LYS A 100 -8.42 26.70 -6.29
N GLU A 101 -8.96 25.87 -7.17
CA GLU A 101 -9.64 26.33 -8.39
C GLU A 101 -11.03 25.68 -8.45
N ILE A 102 -12.06 26.48 -8.21
CA ILE A 102 -13.45 26.04 -8.34
C ILE A 102 -13.80 25.82 -9.83
N ASP A 103 -13.09 26.44 -10.78
CA ASP A 103 -13.34 26.34 -12.22
C ASP A 103 -12.06 26.48 -13.08
N ALA A 104 -11.19 25.46 -13.14
CA ALA A 104 -10.01 25.47 -14.03
C ALA A 104 -10.05 24.36 -15.10
N PRO A 105 -9.71 24.68 -16.37
CA PRO A 105 -9.76 23.72 -17.47
C PRO A 105 -8.67 22.64 -17.34
N ILE A 106 -9.00 21.46 -17.87
CA ILE A 106 -8.17 20.25 -17.80
C ILE A 106 -6.91 20.42 -18.66
N VAL A 107 -5.73 20.48 -18.03
CA VAL A 107 -4.43 20.42 -18.74
C VAL A 107 -3.85 19.02 -18.62
N LYS A 108 -3.86 18.24 -19.71
CA LYS A 108 -3.16 16.94 -19.78
C LYS A 108 -1.67 17.16 -20.01
N ARG A 109 -0.83 16.59 -19.14
CA ARG A 109 0.62 16.40 -19.41
C ARG A 109 0.88 14.94 -19.73
N GLU A 110 1.64 14.66 -20.80
CA GLU A 110 2.05 13.30 -21.15
C GLU A 110 3.25 12.87 -20.28
N PRO A 111 3.16 11.76 -19.54
CA PRO A 111 4.30 11.23 -18.79
C PRO A 111 5.30 10.53 -19.73
N PHE A 112 6.58 10.56 -19.34
CA PHE A 112 7.67 9.85 -20.01
C PHE A 112 7.36 8.35 -20.16
N LYS A 113 7.39 7.84 -21.39
CA LYS A 113 6.98 6.46 -21.76
C LYS A 113 8.21 5.54 -21.84
N LEU A 114 8.48 4.80 -20.76
CA LEU A 114 9.27 3.57 -20.85
C LEU A 114 8.41 2.50 -21.53
N ARG A 115 8.84 1.96 -22.68
CA ARG A 115 8.06 1.00 -23.49
C ARG A 115 7.97 -0.37 -22.81
N ILE A 116 7.08 -0.49 -21.83
CA ILE A 116 6.54 -1.77 -21.35
C ILE A 116 5.03 -1.68 -21.59
N PRO A 117 4.39 -2.67 -22.24
CA PRO A 117 2.94 -2.70 -22.35
C PRO A 117 2.35 -2.84 -20.94
N LEU A 118 1.79 -1.75 -20.42
CA LEU A 118 1.09 -1.69 -19.14
C LEU A 118 -0.42 -1.71 -19.37
N PRO A 119 -1.21 -2.18 -18.39
CA PRO A 119 -2.66 -1.98 -18.42
C PRO A 119 -2.99 -0.49 -18.61
N PRO A 120 -4.06 -0.16 -19.35
CA PRO A 120 -4.46 1.23 -19.57
C PRO A 120 -4.64 1.96 -18.23
N GLY A 121 -4.02 3.14 -18.09
CA GLY A 121 -4.09 3.96 -16.87
C GLY A 121 -3.09 3.59 -15.76
N LYS A 122 -2.25 2.55 -15.94
CA LYS A 122 -1.18 2.19 -14.99
C LYS A 122 0.17 2.73 -15.46
N SER A 123 0.95 3.29 -14.52
CA SER A 123 2.36 3.65 -14.71
C SER A 123 3.25 2.70 -13.90
N ASN A 124 4.54 2.60 -14.26
CA ASN A 124 5.50 1.78 -13.51
C ASN A 124 5.57 2.19 -12.02
N ILE A 125 5.47 3.49 -11.74
CA ILE A 125 5.50 4.03 -10.37
C ILE A 125 4.25 3.59 -9.61
N ASN A 126 3.07 3.65 -10.22
CA ASN A 126 1.83 3.20 -9.60
C ASN A 126 1.91 1.72 -9.22
N ILE A 127 2.39 0.88 -10.14
CA ILE A 127 2.54 -0.57 -9.92
C ILE A 127 3.55 -0.83 -8.79
N LEU A 128 4.70 -0.17 -8.82
CA LEU A 128 5.73 -0.34 -7.80
C LEU A 128 5.19 0.07 -6.42
N SER A 129 4.49 1.20 -6.34
CA SER A 129 3.89 1.66 -5.07
C SER A 129 2.85 0.68 -4.53
N GLU A 130 2.00 0.12 -5.40
CA GLU A 130 0.98 -0.87 -5.03
C GLU A 130 1.67 -2.12 -4.48
N ILE A 131 2.66 -2.67 -5.19
CA ILE A 131 3.42 -3.85 -4.75
C ILE A 131 4.11 -3.57 -3.41
N LEU A 132 4.83 -2.46 -3.30
CA LEU A 132 5.65 -2.14 -2.12
C LEU A 132 4.80 -2.08 -0.85
N CYS A 133 3.60 -1.51 -0.92
CA CYS A 133 2.73 -1.40 0.25
C CYS A 133 2.33 -2.77 0.82
N PHE A 134 1.95 -3.71 -0.06
CA PHE A 134 1.58 -5.05 0.39
C PHE A 134 2.80 -5.89 0.78
N VAL A 135 3.95 -5.66 0.15
CA VAL A 135 5.22 -6.28 0.58
C VAL A 135 5.60 -5.84 1.99
N LEU A 136 5.54 -4.54 2.29
CA LEU A 136 5.86 -4.01 3.61
C LEU A 136 4.86 -4.51 4.68
N LEU A 137 3.56 -4.52 4.36
CA LEU A 137 2.55 -5.11 5.23
C LEU A 137 2.81 -6.58 5.49
N ASN A 138 3.10 -7.36 4.44
CA ASN A 138 3.36 -8.79 4.58
C ASN A 138 4.65 -9.04 5.38
N THR A 139 5.69 -8.24 5.16
CA THR A 139 6.93 -8.30 5.94
C THR A 139 6.63 -8.09 7.42
N LEU A 140 5.87 -7.05 7.76
CA LEU A 140 5.47 -6.79 9.15
C LEU A 140 4.73 -8.00 9.77
N LEU A 141 3.75 -8.56 9.07
CA LEU A 141 2.98 -9.71 9.56
C LEU A 141 3.85 -10.96 9.77
N ILE A 142 4.81 -11.20 8.88
CA ILE A 142 5.76 -12.31 9.01
C ILE A 142 6.62 -12.11 10.27
N GLN A 143 7.13 -10.91 10.51
CA GLN A 143 7.97 -10.65 11.68
C GLN A 143 7.20 -10.70 12.98
N LEU A 144 5.95 -10.21 13.00
CA LEU A 144 5.06 -10.41 14.15
C LEU A 144 4.82 -11.90 14.42
N SER A 145 4.63 -12.70 13.37
CA SER A 145 4.45 -14.15 13.52
C SER A 145 5.69 -14.81 14.11
N ASN A 146 6.89 -14.48 13.59
CA ASN A 146 8.15 -15.00 14.10
C ASN A 146 8.44 -14.62 15.56
N ASN A 147 8.05 -13.41 15.97
CA ASN A 147 8.39 -12.90 17.29
C ASN A 147 7.38 -13.29 18.38
N TYR A 148 6.11 -13.50 18.03
CA TYR A 148 5.02 -13.69 19.00
C TYR A 148 4.33 -15.05 18.93
N VAL A 149 4.57 -15.87 17.89
CA VAL A 149 4.00 -17.22 17.78
C VAL A 149 5.07 -18.24 18.10
N GLU A 150 5.06 -18.74 19.34
CA GLU A 150 6.09 -19.67 19.86
C GLU A 150 6.08 -21.04 19.16
N GLN A 151 4.91 -21.53 18.77
CA GLN A 151 4.80 -22.85 18.14
C GLN A 151 5.14 -22.76 16.65
N GLU A 152 6.22 -23.42 16.25
CA GLU A 152 6.76 -23.38 14.88
C GLU A 152 5.70 -23.65 13.80
N PHE A 153 4.91 -24.72 13.96
CA PHE A 153 3.86 -25.07 13.01
C PHE A 153 2.84 -23.94 12.81
N PHE A 154 2.39 -23.32 13.91
CA PHE A 154 1.44 -22.21 13.84
C PHE A 154 2.06 -20.96 13.23
N SER A 155 3.34 -20.67 13.52
CA SER A 155 4.05 -19.56 12.90
C SER A 155 4.15 -19.74 11.38
N PHE A 156 4.53 -20.94 10.91
CA PHE A 156 4.55 -21.25 9.47
C PHE A 156 3.17 -21.10 8.82
N LEU A 157 2.11 -21.55 9.50
CA LEU A 157 0.74 -21.40 9.02
C LEU A 157 0.34 -19.91 8.91
N CYS A 158 0.64 -19.10 9.93
CA CYS A 158 0.39 -17.66 9.91
C CYS A 158 1.14 -16.95 8.78
N ILE A 159 2.42 -17.28 8.58
CA ILE A 159 3.24 -16.76 7.47
C ILE A 159 2.62 -17.12 6.13
N PHE A 160 2.27 -18.39 5.93
CA PHE A 160 1.66 -18.87 4.69
C PHE A 160 0.34 -18.14 4.40
N ILE A 161 -0.55 -18.05 5.38
CA ILE A 161 -1.84 -17.33 5.25
C ILE A 161 -1.60 -15.85 4.96
N SER A 162 -0.64 -15.21 5.61
CA SER A 162 -0.35 -13.79 5.41
C SER A 162 0.06 -13.49 3.95
N ILE A 163 0.85 -14.35 3.32
CA ILE A 163 1.26 -14.23 1.91
C ILE A 163 0.05 -14.37 0.99
N LEU A 164 -0.81 -15.37 1.23
CA LEU A 164 -2.03 -15.58 0.45
C LEU A 164 -2.95 -14.35 0.50
N VAL A 165 -3.20 -13.84 1.72
CA VAL A 165 -4.09 -12.70 1.96
C VAL A 165 -3.50 -11.42 1.36
N CYS A 166 -2.25 -11.09 1.64
CA CYS A 166 -1.63 -9.86 1.14
C CYS A 166 -1.55 -9.83 -0.37
N PHE A 167 -1.21 -10.96 -1.00
CA PHE A 167 -1.16 -11.02 -2.47
C PHE A 167 -2.56 -10.96 -3.09
N PHE A 168 -3.56 -11.59 -2.48
CA PHE A 168 -4.95 -11.47 -2.94
C PHE A 168 -5.46 -10.03 -2.83
N LEU A 169 -5.16 -9.34 -1.74
CA LEU A 169 -5.47 -7.92 -1.57
C LEU A 169 -4.75 -7.08 -2.63
N LEU A 170 -3.46 -7.33 -2.89
CA LEU A 170 -2.75 -6.66 -3.99
C LEU A 170 -3.52 -6.81 -5.31
N LEU A 171 -4.00 -8.01 -5.66
CA LEU A 171 -4.79 -8.22 -6.87
C LEU A 171 -6.11 -7.43 -6.86
N LEU A 172 -6.84 -7.44 -5.74
CA LEU A 172 -8.09 -6.69 -5.56
C LEU A 172 -7.91 -5.19 -5.76
N PHE A 173 -6.89 -4.61 -5.12
CA PHE A 173 -6.64 -3.17 -5.19
C PHE A 173 -6.01 -2.77 -6.52
N ALA A 174 -5.07 -3.56 -7.04
CA ALA A 174 -4.42 -3.25 -8.30
C ALA A 174 -5.40 -3.29 -9.48
N ASN A 175 -6.40 -4.18 -9.44
CA ASN A 175 -7.36 -4.34 -10.53
C ASN A 175 -8.76 -3.81 -10.19
N ASN A 176 -8.94 -3.12 -9.07
CA ASN A 176 -10.21 -2.51 -8.65
C ASN A 176 -11.42 -3.48 -8.72
N LYS A 177 -11.23 -4.75 -8.35
CA LYS A 177 -12.24 -5.82 -8.45
C LYS A 177 -12.71 -6.11 -9.89
N GLU A 178 -11.96 -5.72 -10.89
CA GLU A 178 -12.19 -6.07 -12.29
C GLU A 178 -11.42 -7.34 -12.67
N ALA A 179 -11.76 -7.90 -13.84
CA ALA A 179 -11.07 -9.05 -14.38
C ALA A 179 -9.59 -8.74 -14.63
N LEU A 180 -8.73 -9.76 -14.46
CA LEU A 180 -7.29 -9.60 -14.70
C LEU A 180 -7.01 -9.20 -16.16
N PRO A 181 -6.01 -8.34 -16.40
CA PRO A 181 -5.58 -7.97 -17.75
C PRO A 181 -5.09 -9.20 -18.53
N GLU A 182 -5.28 -9.19 -19.85
CA GLU A 182 -4.91 -10.32 -20.72
C GLU A 182 -3.40 -10.56 -20.85
N PHE A 183 -2.59 -9.63 -20.37
CA PHE A 183 -1.13 -9.68 -20.46
C PHE A 183 -0.54 -10.67 -19.45
N ASN A 184 -0.51 -11.96 -19.79
CA ASN A 184 0.07 -13.03 -18.94
C ASN A 184 1.51 -12.72 -18.49
N SER A 185 2.32 -12.10 -19.36
CA SER A 185 3.69 -11.69 -19.03
C SER A 185 3.76 -10.61 -17.95
N TYR A 186 2.83 -9.65 -17.96
CA TYR A 186 2.73 -8.62 -16.93
C TYR A 186 2.36 -9.23 -15.58
N LEU A 187 1.36 -10.11 -15.57
CA LEU A 187 0.90 -10.79 -14.35
C LEU A 187 1.99 -11.67 -13.73
N PHE A 188 2.75 -12.38 -14.56
CA PHE A 188 3.90 -13.15 -14.09
C PHE A 188 4.99 -12.25 -13.50
N ARG A 189 5.35 -11.15 -14.20
CA ARG A 189 6.34 -10.19 -13.69
C ARG A 189 5.90 -9.52 -12.39
N GLN A 190 4.60 -9.22 -12.23
CA GLN A 190 4.05 -8.66 -11.00
C GLN A 190 4.24 -9.64 -9.83
N ARG A 191 3.94 -10.93 -10.04
CA ARG A 191 4.17 -11.99 -9.03
C ARG A 191 5.65 -12.13 -8.70
N LEU A 192 6.51 -12.19 -9.71
CA LEU A 192 7.95 -12.29 -9.52
C LEU A 192 8.50 -11.10 -8.74
N ALA A 193 8.09 -9.88 -9.10
CA ALA A 193 8.48 -8.66 -8.40
C ALA A 193 8.03 -8.68 -6.94
N TYR A 194 6.78 -9.05 -6.66
CA TYR A 194 6.28 -9.20 -5.28
C TYR A 194 7.14 -10.18 -4.48
N SER A 195 7.40 -11.37 -5.03
CA SER A 195 8.19 -12.40 -4.35
C SER A 195 9.62 -11.95 -4.06
N VAL A 196 10.30 -11.38 -5.06
CA VAL A 196 11.69 -10.92 -4.91
C VAL A 196 11.79 -9.79 -3.90
N ILE A 197 10.93 -8.77 -4.00
CA ILE A 197 10.97 -7.63 -3.08
C ILE A 197 10.64 -8.11 -1.66
N LEU A 198 9.66 -9.01 -1.48
CA LEU A 198 9.33 -9.55 -0.16
C LEU A 198 10.49 -10.34 0.45
N SER A 199 11.15 -11.21 -0.32
CA SER A 199 12.34 -11.93 0.17
C SER A 199 13.46 -10.98 0.59
N ILE A 200 13.72 -9.94 -0.21
CA ILE A 200 14.70 -8.90 0.12
C ILE A 200 14.28 -8.15 1.39
N SER A 201 13.01 -7.77 1.54
CA SER A 201 12.51 -7.07 2.73
C SER A 201 12.64 -7.91 4.00
N ILE A 202 12.32 -9.20 3.94
CA ILE A 202 12.52 -10.15 5.06
C ILE A 202 14.02 -10.23 5.42
N TYR A 203 14.88 -10.37 4.41
CA TYR A 203 16.33 -10.46 4.62
C TYR A 203 16.91 -9.18 5.25
N LEU A 204 16.59 -8.01 4.69
CA LEU A 204 17.03 -6.72 5.22
C LEU A 204 16.57 -6.49 6.66
N TYR A 205 15.34 -6.92 7.00
CA TYR A 205 14.86 -6.87 8.37
C TYR A 205 15.74 -7.73 9.29
N ASN A 206 16.01 -8.98 8.93
CA ASN A 206 16.85 -9.88 9.75
C ASN A 206 18.27 -9.33 9.93
N LEU A 207 18.84 -8.72 8.90
CA LEU A 207 20.18 -8.12 8.95
C LEU A 207 20.20 -6.91 9.90
N THR A 208 19.13 -6.12 9.93
CA THR A 208 19.03 -4.90 10.74
C THR A 208 18.65 -5.17 12.20
N PHE A 209 17.68 -6.06 12.43
CA PHE A 209 17.02 -6.21 13.74
C PHE A 209 17.39 -7.49 14.47
N ASN A 210 17.74 -8.56 13.74
CA ASN A 210 18.14 -9.84 14.32
C ASN A 210 19.66 -10.03 14.35
N TYR A 211 20.42 -8.96 14.04
CA TYR A 211 21.89 -8.93 14.05
C TYR A 211 22.56 -10.08 13.29
N THR A 212 21.92 -10.54 12.21
CA THR A 212 22.48 -11.58 11.34
C THR A 212 23.58 -10.99 10.46
N SER A 213 24.72 -11.67 10.37
CA SER A 213 25.81 -11.28 9.48
C SER A 213 25.54 -11.77 8.06
N PHE A 214 25.83 -10.95 7.05
CA PHE A 214 25.74 -11.37 5.65
C PHE A 214 26.72 -12.51 5.33
N GLN A 215 26.22 -13.60 4.75
CA GLN A 215 27.00 -14.70 4.21
C GLN A 215 26.61 -14.98 2.75
N LEU A 216 27.52 -15.54 1.95
CA LEU A 216 27.23 -15.88 0.55
C LEU A 216 26.11 -16.93 0.40
N GLU A 217 25.95 -17.80 1.40
CA GLU A 217 24.88 -18.80 1.45
C GLU A 217 23.48 -18.16 1.54
N ASP A 218 23.38 -16.95 2.11
CA ASP A 218 22.13 -16.19 2.23
C ASP A 218 21.53 -15.86 0.86
N ILE A 219 22.37 -15.73 -0.18
CA ILE A 219 21.90 -15.49 -1.54
C ILE A 219 21.10 -16.70 -2.04
N SER A 220 21.60 -17.91 -1.78
CA SER A 220 20.91 -19.14 -2.18
C SER A 220 19.59 -19.31 -1.43
N TYR A 221 19.58 -19.00 -0.13
CA TYR A 221 18.38 -18.97 0.69
C TYR A 221 17.36 -17.93 0.21
N ALA A 222 17.81 -16.71 -0.12
CA ALA A 222 16.93 -15.66 -0.62
C ALA A 222 16.27 -16.03 -1.97
N ILE A 223 17.03 -16.67 -2.87
CA ILE A 223 16.50 -17.18 -4.14
C ILE A 223 15.47 -18.28 -3.88
N PHE A 224 15.80 -19.25 -3.00
CA PHE A 224 14.88 -20.32 -2.63
C PHE A 224 13.58 -19.76 -2.03
N LEU A 225 13.69 -18.83 -1.09
CA LEU A 225 12.56 -18.15 -0.47
C LEU A 225 11.70 -17.42 -1.51
N ALA A 226 12.31 -16.71 -2.46
CA ALA A 226 11.58 -16.02 -3.53
C ALA A 226 10.81 -17.00 -4.42
N LEU A 227 11.39 -18.17 -4.73
CA LEU A 227 10.71 -19.23 -5.50
C LEU A 227 9.53 -19.84 -4.73
N VAL A 228 9.70 -20.09 -3.43
CA VAL A 228 8.61 -20.57 -2.56
C VAL A 228 7.47 -19.55 -2.54
N ILE A 229 7.75 -18.28 -2.26
CA ILE A 229 6.75 -17.21 -2.24
C ILE A 229 6.08 -17.09 -3.62
N LEU A 230 6.86 -17.16 -4.72
CA LEU A 230 6.31 -17.17 -6.07
C LEU A 230 5.34 -18.32 -6.30
N GLY A 231 5.64 -19.53 -5.80
CA GLY A 231 4.73 -20.67 -5.81
C GLY A 231 3.44 -20.39 -5.03
N VAL A 232 3.56 -19.90 -3.79
CA VAL A 232 2.42 -19.60 -2.91
C VAL A 232 1.48 -18.56 -3.54
N THR A 233 2.00 -17.53 -4.21
CA THR A 233 1.16 -16.50 -4.88
C THR A 233 0.33 -17.05 -6.05
N TYR A 234 0.56 -18.28 -6.52
CA TYR A 234 -0.24 -18.87 -7.59
C TYR A 234 -1.67 -19.16 -7.16
N LEU A 235 -1.87 -19.60 -5.91
CA LEU A 235 -3.20 -19.90 -5.37
C LEU A 235 -4.12 -18.67 -5.35
N PRO A 236 -3.77 -17.53 -4.73
CA PRO A 236 -4.61 -16.33 -4.73
C PRO A 236 -4.82 -15.77 -6.13
N PHE A 237 -3.86 -15.95 -7.04
CA PHE A 237 -4.02 -15.62 -8.46
C PHE A 237 -5.14 -16.45 -9.12
N LEU A 238 -5.15 -17.77 -8.93
CA LEU A 238 -6.20 -18.64 -9.46
C LEU A 238 -7.57 -18.33 -8.86
N ILE A 239 -7.62 -18.10 -7.53
CA ILE A 239 -8.85 -17.72 -6.83
C ILE A 239 -9.41 -16.43 -7.41
N TYR A 240 -8.57 -15.39 -7.54
CA TYR A 240 -8.99 -14.11 -8.10
C TYR A 240 -9.54 -14.26 -9.52
N LYS A 241 -8.83 -15.00 -10.37
CA LYS A 241 -9.24 -15.28 -11.75
C LYS A 241 -10.59 -16.00 -11.84
N SER A 242 -10.88 -16.88 -10.89
CA SER A 242 -12.16 -17.59 -10.79
C SER A 242 -13.30 -16.65 -10.40
N ILE A 243 -13.07 -15.77 -9.41
CA ILE A 243 -14.08 -14.83 -8.90
C ILE A 243 -14.41 -13.73 -9.93
N PHE A 244 -13.39 -13.14 -10.56
CA PHE A 244 -13.54 -11.98 -11.45
C PHE A 244 -13.38 -12.37 -12.92
N LYS A 245 -14.23 -13.29 -13.39
CA LYS A 245 -14.22 -13.72 -14.79
C LYS A 245 -14.71 -12.59 -15.70
N LYS A 246 -14.04 -12.35 -16.84
CA LYS A 246 -14.62 -11.51 -17.91
C LYS A 246 -16.00 -12.09 -18.26
N ARG A 247 -17.08 -11.30 -18.12
CA ARG A 247 -18.32 -11.61 -18.83
C ARG A 247 -17.96 -11.57 -20.31
N LYS A 248 -18.06 -12.71 -21.00
CA LYS A 248 -18.10 -12.69 -22.46
C LYS A 248 -19.29 -11.81 -22.82
N GLU A 249 -19.06 -10.78 -23.63
CA GLU A 249 -20.09 -9.95 -24.20
C GLU A 249 -21.21 -10.85 -24.75
N GLU A 250 -22.42 -10.68 -24.20
CA GLU A 250 -23.66 -11.09 -24.87
C GLU A 250 -23.82 -10.19 -26.10
N VAL A 251 -23.06 -10.48 -27.15
CA VAL A 251 -23.28 -9.94 -28.51
C VAL A 251 -23.15 -11.10 -29.46
N VAL A 252 -24.17 -11.95 -29.48
CA VAL A 252 -24.33 -13.03 -30.46
C VAL A 252 -25.82 -13.13 -30.81
N TYR A 253 -26.20 -12.31 -31.80
CA TYR A 253 -27.34 -12.38 -32.73
C TYR A 253 -28.77 -12.07 -32.22
N GLU A 254 -29.13 -10.79 -32.20
CA GLU A 254 -30.38 -10.34 -32.83
C GLU A 254 -30.03 -9.81 -34.22
N ASN A 255 -30.26 -10.65 -35.24
CA ASN A 255 -30.47 -10.26 -36.64
C ASN A 255 -31.53 -11.21 -37.19
#